data_AF-W0DNP3-F1
#
_entry.id   AF-W0DNP3-F1
#
_cell.length_a   1.000
_cell.length_b   1.000
_cell.length_c   1.000
_cell.angle_alpha   90.00
_cell.angle_beta   90.00
_cell.angle_gamma   90.00
#
_symmetry.space_group_name_H-M   'P 1'
#
loop_
_entity.id
_entity.type
_entity.pdbx_description
1 polymer ?
#
loop_
_entity_poly.entity_id
_entity_poly.type
_entity_poly.pdbx_seq_one_letter_code
_entity_poly.pdbx_strand_id
1 'polypeptide(L)'
;MDDPRAVFLLDHGRHTSLVVATPAGSMVRYAYGDWRFYADQDMRIGSALAALFLRTPATLARRELRGPPEEPALLAQLRVGVQAVYPLRVSGADADRLRDELDALHARKPERHRYVAMYDLVFAPHPEPYTWRNNSNTRVAQWLRALGAEVRGPALLSRWQLIEPQGEPGPQ
;
A
#
# COMPACT_ATOMS: atom_id res chain seq x y z
N MET A 1 10.75 10.69 22.20
CA MET A 1 9.33 10.53 22.54
C MET A 1 8.75 9.66 21.45
N ASP A 2 8.71 8.36 21.69
CA ASP A 2 8.19 7.39 20.72
C ASP A 2 6.66 7.54 20.66
N ASP A 3 6.16 8.18 19.61
CA ASP A 3 4.74 8.21 19.25
C ASP A 3 4.54 7.20 18.10
N PRO A 4 4.42 5.89 18.40
CA PRO A 4 4.34 4.88 17.35
C PRO A 4 3.01 4.99 16.60
N ARG A 5 3.07 4.84 15.28
CA ARG A 5 1.88 4.76 14.42
C ARG A 5 1.63 3.32 14.03
N ALA A 6 0.35 2.95 14.02
CA ALA A 6 -0.09 1.69 13.46
C ALA A 6 -0.07 1.76 11.93
N VAL A 7 0.49 0.72 11.31
CA VAL A 7 0.51 0.52 9.87
C VAL A 7 -0.02 -0.88 9.59
N PHE A 8 -0.84 -1.04 8.58
CA PHE A 8 -1.35 -2.35 8.16
C PHE A 8 -0.95 -2.60 6.72
N LEU A 9 -0.22 -3.69 6.50
CA LEU A 9 -0.03 -4.24 5.18
C LEU A 9 -1.17 -5.22 4.89
N LEU A 10 -1.92 -4.93 3.83
CA LEU A 10 -3.04 -5.76 3.37
C LEU A 10 -2.62 -6.55 2.15
N ASP A 11 -2.75 -7.87 2.22
CA ASP A 11 -2.55 -8.76 1.08
C ASP A 11 -3.91 -9.26 0.57
N HIS A 12 -4.21 -8.96 -0.69
CA HIS A 12 -5.41 -9.42 -1.40
C HIS A 12 -5.11 -10.65 -2.29
N GLY A 13 -3.93 -11.25 -2.17
CA GLY A 13 -3.40 -12.37 -2.96
C GLY A 13 -2.88 -11.97 -4.35
N ARG A 14 -3.57 -11.05 -5.02
CA ARG A 14 -3.17 -10.52 -6.34
C ARG A 14 -2.46 -9.17 -6.27
N HIS A 15 -2.67 -8.42 -5.21
CA HIS A 15 -2.07 -7.11 -4.99
C HIS A 15 -2.02 -6.81 -3.50
N THR A 16 -1.12 -5.91 -3.13
CA THR A 16 -0.93 -5.45 -1.77
C THR A 16 -1.32 -3.98 -1.66
N SER A 17 -1.81 -3.58 -0.48
CA SER A 17 -2.05 -2.18 -0.15
C SER A 17 -1.56 -1.86 1.25
N LEU A 18 -1.22 -0.61 1.49
CA LEU A 18 -0.68 -0.15 2.77
C LEU A 18 -1.68 0.81 3.41
N VAL A 19 -1.94 0.63 4.69
CA VAL A 19 -2.77 1.53 5.49
C VAL A 19 -1.91 2.14 6.56
N VAL A 20 -1.94 3.47 6.67
CA VAL A 20 -1.14 4.22 7.64
C VAL A 20 -2.08 4.98 8.57
N ALA A 21 -1.92 4.82 9.87
CA ALA A 21 -2.66 5.58 10.86
C ALA A 21 -2.21 7.05 10.89
N THR A 22 -3.16 7.94 11.14
CA THR A 22 -2.93 9.37 11.31
C THR A 22 -2.81 9.73 12.80
N PRO A 23 -2.16 10.87 13.14
CA PRO A 23 -2.16 11.41 14.50
C PRO A 23 -3.55 11.63 15.08
N ALA A 24 -4.54 11.92 14.22
CA ALA A 24 -5.93 12.13 14.62
C ALA A 24 -6.70 10.83 14.92
N GLY A 25 -6.06 9.66 14.80
CA GLY A 25 -6.70 8.36 15.04
C GLY A 25 -7.51 7.81 13.86
N SER A 26 -7.55 8.51 12.72
CA SER A 26 -8.06 7.98 11.45
C SER A 26 -6.99 7.21 10.68
N MET A 27 -7.35 6.57 9.57
CA MET A 27 -6.42 5.80 8.72
C MET A 27 -6.47 6.27 7.28
N VAL A 28 -5.36 6.15 6.56
CA VAL A 28 -5.32 6.35 5.11
C VAL A 28 -4.76 5.12 4.42
N ARG A 29 -5.51 4.61 3.44
CA ARG A 29 -5.13 3.49 2.59
C ARG A 29 -4.52 3.98 1.30
N TYR A 30 -3.38 3.41 0.96
CA TYR A 30 -2.64 3.60 -0.28
C TYR A 30 -2.50 2.29 -1.04
N ALA A 31 -2.69 2.34 -2.36
CA ALA A 31 -2.41 1.20 -3.23
C ALA A 31 -1.72 1.68 -4.50
N TYR A 32 -0.71 0.94 -4.96
CA TYR A 32 -0.05 1.22 -6.23
C TYR A 32 -0.38 0.12 -7.24
N GLY A 33 -0.72 0.50 -8.46
CA GLY A 33 -1.12 -0.47 -9.48
C GLY A 33 -1.04 0.06 -10.91
N ASP A 34 -1.51 -0.78 -11.82
CA ASP A 34 -1.65 -0.44 -13.23
C ASP A 34 -2.93 0.40 -13.45
N TRP A 35 -2.80 1.53 -14.15
CA TRP A 35 -3.92 2.43 -14.41
C TRP A 35 -5.02 1.76 -15.24
N ARG A 36 -4.66 1.01 -16.29
CA ARG A 36 -5.64 0.41 -17.20
C ARG A 36 -6.42 -0.71 -16.50
N PHE A 37 -5.72 -1.47 -15.66
CA PHE A 37 -6.35 -2.52 -14.86
C PHE A 37 -7.32 -1.94 -13.82
N TYR A 38 -6.89 -0.94 -13.05
CA TYR A 38 -7.68 -0.44 -11.91
C TYR A 38 -8.65 0.68 -12.26
N ALA A 39 -8.21 1.66 -13.05
CA ALA A 39 -8.99 2.86 -13.36
C ALA A 39 -9.89 2.65 -14.59
N ASP A 40 -9.38 2.01 -15.65
CA ASP A 40 -10.18 1.74 -16.85
C ASP A 40 -11.00 0.44 -16.76
N GLN A 41 -10.77 -0.37 -15.73
CA GLN A 41 -11.43 -1.68 -15.51
C GLN A 41 -11.29 -2.63 -16.70
N ASP A 42 -10.24 -2.46 -17.51
CA ASP A 42 -10.03 -3.30 -18.70
C ASP A 42 -9.43 -4.65 -18.30
N MET A 43 -10.31 -5.58 -17.94
CA MET A 43 -9.95 -6.96 -17.59
C MET A 43 -9.46 -7.78 -18.78
N ARG A 44 -9.49 -7.25 -20.03
CA ARG A 44 -8.98 -7.95 -21.22
C ARG A 44 -7.46 -8.08 -21.22
N ILE A 45 -6.77 -7.32 -20.36
CA ILE A 45 -5.33 -7.43 -20.08
C ILE A 45 -5.04 -8.64 -19.14
N GLY A 46 -6.02 -9.52 -18.94
CA GLY A 46 -5.96 -10.75 -18.13
C GLY A 46 -4.92 -11.80 -18.54
N SER A 47 -4.00 -11.52 -19.47
CA SER A 47 -2.74 -12.27 -19.58
C SER A 47 -1.73 -11.68 -18.59
N ALA A 48 -1.93 -12.00 -17.31
CA ALA A 48 -1.15 -11.54 -16.14
C ALA A 48 0.38 -11.78 -16.19
N LEU A 49 0.93 -12.23 -17.32
CA LEU A 49 2.35 -12.45 -17.59
C LEU A 49 2.88 -11.64 -18.79
N ALA A 50 2.04 -11.23 -19.76
CA ALA A 50 2.50 -10.51 -20.96
C ALA A 50 2.64 -8.99 -20.73
N ALA A 51 1.80 -8.41 -19.88
CA ALA A 51 1.88 -6.99 -19.49
C ALA A 51 3.12 -6.65 -18.63
N LEU A 52 3.80 -7.65 -18.06
CA LEU A 52 5.01 -7.46 -17.26
C LEU A 52 6.21 -6.98 -18.09
N PHE A 53 6.18 -7.13 -19.43
CA PHE A 53 7.23 -6.65 -20.34
C PHE A 53 6.97 -5.27 -20.95
N LEU A 54 5.77 -4.68 -20.76
CA LEU A 54 5.40 -3.39 -21.32
C LEU A 54 5.36 -2.31 -20.24
N ARG A 55 6.05 -1.20 -20.46
CA ARG A 55 5.90 0.01 -19.64
C ARG A 55 4.46 0.48 -19.74
N THR A 56 3.75 0.43 -18.62
CA THR A 56 2.32 0.75 -18.54
C THR A 56 2.12 1.99 -17.66
N PRO A 57 1.10 2.85 -17.91
CA PRO A 57 0.77 3.92 -16.98
C PRO A 57 0.40 3.35 -15.61
N ALA A 58 1.04 3.85 -14.54
CA ALA A 58 0.74 3.45 -13.18
C ALA A 58 -0.23 4.42 -12.50
N THR A 59 -0.79 3.97 -11.39
CA THR A 59 -1.70 4.74 -10.55
C THR A 59 -1.36 4.60 -9.08
N LEU A 60 -1.54 5.68 -8.34
CA LEU A 60 -1.56 5.69 -6.88
C LEU A 60 -3.00 5.91 -6.44
N ALA A 61 -3.55 4.93 -5.74
CA ALA A 61 -4.87 4.99 -5.14
C ALA A 61 -4.77 5.48 -3.70
N ARG A 62 -5.71 6.32 -3.30
CA ARG A 62 -5.84 6.82 -1.93
C ARG A 62 -7.27 6.70 -1.44
N ARG A 63 -7.42 6.41 -0.15
CA ARG A 63 -8.67 6.63 0.58
C ARG A 63 -8.47 6.81 2.07
N GLU A 64 -9.23 7.74 2.64
CA GLU A 64 -9.41 7.87 4.08
C GLU A 64 -10.42 6.85 4.61
N LEU A 65 -10.04 6.19 5.69
CA LEU A 65 -10.82 5.22 6.44
C LEU A 65 -11.07 5.80 7.84
N ARG A 66 -12.31 5.63 8.30
CA ARG A 66 -12.78 6.17 9.58
C ARG A 66 -12.58 5.16 10.70
N GLY A 67 -12.66 5.62 11.94
CA GLY A 67 -12.56 4.76 13.11
C GLY A 67 -11.11 4.48 13.52
N PRO A 68 -10.94 3.78 14.64
CA PRO A 68 -9.63 3.58 15.25
C PRO A 68 -8.73 2.74 14.33
N PRO A 69 -7.40 2.89 14.44
CA PRO A 69 -6.45 2.12 13.67
C PRO A 69 -6.36 0.68 14.22
N GLU A 70 -7.42 -0.08 14.01
CA GLU A 70 -7.60 -1.45 14.45
C GLU A 70 -8.06 -2.31 13.27
N GLU A 71 -7.60 -3.56 13.25
CA GLU A 71 -7.87 -4.50 12.15
C GLU A 71 -9.38 -4.73 11.90
N PRO A 72 -10.26 -4.93 12.90
CA PRO A 72 -11.69 -5.11 12.66
C PRO A 72 -12.34 -3.88 12.02
N ALA A 73 -11.98 -2.68 12.48
CA ALA A 73 -12.48 -1.42 11.94
C ALA A 73 -12.01 -1.19 10.50
N LEU A 74 -10.76 -1.57 10.21
CA LEU A 74 -10.19 -1.55 8.87
C LEU A 74 -10.94 -2.51 7.94
N LEU A 75 -11.05 -3.79 8.31
CA LEU A 75 -11.67 -4.83 7.48
C LEU A 75 -13.14 -4.52 7.15
N ALA A 76 -13.89 -3.94 8.10
CA ALA A 76 -15.29 -3.57 7.91
C ALA A 76 -15.51 -2.51 6.79
N GLN A 77 -14.47 -1.75 6.42
CA GLN A 77 -14.56 -0.69 5.42
C GLN A 77 -14.02 -1.10 4.04
N LEU A 78 -13.44 -2.29 3.92
CA LEU A 78 -12.87 -2.77 2.67
C LEU A 78 -13.95 -3.46 1.82
N ARG A 79 -14.06 -3.03 0.55
CA ARG A 79 -14.95 -3.66 -0.44
C ARG A 79 -14.36 -4.88 -1.14
N VAL A 80 -13.08 -5.16 -0.89
CA VAL A 80 -12.34 -6.25 -1.52
C VAL A 80 -11.88 -7.23 -0.45
N GLY A 81 -11.97 -8.53 -0.75
CA GLY A 81 -11.49 -9.57 0.15
C GLY A 81 -10.01 -9.40 0.46
N VAL A 82 -9.66 -9.48 1.73
CA VAL A 82 -8.28 -9.51 2.23
C VAL A 82 -7.96 -10.96 2.58
N GLN A 83 -6.83 -11.47 2.09
CA GLN A 83 -6.34 -12.81 2.45
C GLN A 83 -5.55 -12.77 3.75
N ALA A 84 -4.76 -11.72 3.96
CA ALA A 84 -3.98 -11.52 5.17
C ALA A 84 -3.83 -10.03 5.52
N VAL A 85 -3.84 -9.74 6.81
CA VAL A 85 -3.51 -8.44 7.39
C VAL A 85 -2.23 -8.60 8.20
N TYR A 86 -1.25 -7.74 7.97
CA TYR A 86 -0.02 -7.70 8.75
C TYR A 86 0.08 -6.35 9.47
N PRO A 87 -0.29 -6.30 10.76
CA PRO A 87 -0.14 -5.10 11.58
C PRO A 87 1.33 -4.86 11.90
N LEU A 88 1.73 -3.59 11.83
CA LEU A 88 3.07 -3.08 12.06
C LEU A 88 2.98 -1.87 12.98
N ARG A 89 3.97 -1.73 13.87
CA ARG A 89 4.18 -0.49 14.63
C ARG A 89 5.49 0.13 14.19
N VAL A 90 5.42 1.38 13.79
CA VAL A 90 6.56 2.12 13.22
C VAL A 90 6.64 3.49 13.88
N SER A 91 7.79 4.15 13.75
CA SER A 91 7.98 5.52 14.23
C SER A 91 6.92 6.44 13.62
N GLY A 92 6.28 7.28 14.45
CA GLY A 92 5.31 8.24 13.95
C GLY A 92 5.89 9.24 12.97
N ALA A 93 7.15 9.64 13.15
CA ALA A 93 7.83 10.52 12.21
C ALA A 93 7.99 9.87 10.82
N ASP A 94 8.31 8.57 10.75
CA ASP A 94 8.45 7.86 9.48
C ASP A 94 7.10 7.60 8.81
N ALA A 95 6.07 7.28 9.59
CA ALA A 95 4.71 7.13 9.11
C ALA A 95 4.15 8.44 8.56
N ASP A 96 4.33 9.54 9.29
CA ASP A 96 3.87 10.86 8.87
C ASP A 96 4.64 11.33 7.62
N ARG A 97 5.96 11.14 7.57
CA ARG A 97 6.77 11.45 6.38
C ARG A 97 6.32 10.66 5.15
N LEU A 98 6.16 9.33 5.28
CA LEU A 98 5.68 8.51 4.16
C LEU A 98 4.28 8.94 3.71
N ARG A 99 3.38 9.22 4.66
CA ARG A 99 2.03 9.68 4.35
C ARG A 99 2.08 10.99 3.56
N ASP A 100 2.83 11.97 4.03
CA ASP A 100 2.92 13.28 3.41
C ASP A 100 3.53 13.18 1.99
N GLU A 101 4.52 12.31 1.79
CA GLU A 101 5.06 11.99 0.46
C GLU A 101 4.00 11.39 -0.48
N LEU A 102 3.22 10.41 -0.01
CA LEU A 102 2.18 9.75 -0.79
C LEU A 102 0.99 10.67 -1.07
N ASP A 103 0.60 11.49 -0.12
CA ASP A 103 -0.45 12.50 -0.27
C ASP A 103 -0.02 13.56 -1.28
N ALA A 104 1.23 14.04 -1.22
CA ALA A 104 1.78 14.97 -2.19
C ALA A 104 1.87 14.37 -3.60
N LEU A 105 2.12 13.05 -3.72
CA LEU A 105 2.09 12.35 -5.01
C LEU A 105 0.67 12.18 -5.53
N HIS A 106 -0.29 11.81 -4.67
CA HIS A 106 -1.69 11.63 -5.03
C HIS A 106 -2.35 12.94 -5.44
N ALA A 107 -2.08 14.03 -4.71
CA ALA A 107 -2.63 15.37 -4.99
C ALA A 107 -2.19 15.96 -6.33
N ARG A 108 -1.23 15.35 -7.04
CA ARG A 108 -0.82 15.79 -8.37
C ARG A 108 -1.91 15.51 -9.39
N LYS A 109 -2.10 16.45 -10.32
CA LYS A 109 -3.03 16.34 -11.45
C LYS A 109 -4.46 15.96 -10.99
N PRO A 110 -5.08 16.76 -10.09
CA PRO A 110 -6.41 16.48 -9.55
C PRO A 110 -7.47 16.33 -10.65
N GLU A 111 -7.30 17.02 -11.78
CA GLU A 111 -8.16 16.91 -12.96
C GLU A 111 -8.17 15.50 -13.59
N ARG A 112 -7.18 14.67 -13.25
CA ARG A 112 -7.07 13.28 -13.71
C ARG A 112 -7.42 12.27 -12.63
N HIS A 113 -7.93 12.70 -11.47
CA HIS A 113 -8.37 11.78 -10.44
C HIS A 113 -9.61 11.02 -10.89
N ARG A 114 -9.64 9.71 -10.65
CA ARG A 114 -10.78 8.85 -10.97
C ARG A 114 -11.20 8.06 -9.76
N TYR A 115 -12.42 8.29 -9.28
CA TYR A 115 -13.03 7.43 -8.28
C TYR A 115 -13.55 6.16 -8.94
N VAL A 116 -13.25 5.01 -8.34
CA VAL A 116 -13.75 3.70 -8.82
C VAL A 116 -14.50 3.02 -7.68
N ALA A 117 -15.83 2.98 -7.79
CA ALA A 117 -16.73 2.48 -6.75
C ALA A 117 -16.52 1.00 -6.40
N MET A 118 -16.04 0.18 -7.35
CA MET A 118 -15.74 -1.25 -7.11
C MET A 118 -14.67 -1.43 -6.02
N TYR A 119 -13.64 -0.60 -6.05
CA TYR A 119 -12.58 -0.63 -5.04
C TYR A 119 -12.81 0.40 -3.94
N ASP A 120 -13.69 1.36 -4.20
CA ASP A 120 -14.00 2.50 -3.37
C ASP A 120 -12.70 3.20 -3.00
N LEU A 121 -11.98 3.63 -4.04
CA LEU A 121 -10.67 4.29 -4.00
C LEU A 121 -10.63 5.42 -5.04
N VAL A 122 -9.86 6.47 -4.76
CA VAL A 122 -9.56 7.53 -5.71
C VAL A 122 -8.19 7.28 -6.32
N PHE A 123 -8.15 7.08 -7.63
CA PHE A 123 -6.93 6.78 -8.40
C PHE A 123 -6.35 8.05 -9.01
N ALA A 124 -5.06 8.29 -8.79
CA ALA A 124 -4.30 9.40 -9.34
C ALA A 124 -3.16 8.89 -10.24
N PRO A 125 -2.85 9.54 -11.38
CA PRO A 125 -1.77 9.10 -12.26
C PRO A 125 -0.42 9.16 -11.55
N HIS A 126 0.36 8.07 -11.60
CA HIS A 126 1.69 8.04 -10.99
C HIS A 126 2.78 8.38 -12.03
N PRO A 127 3.82 9.17 -11.68
CA PRO A 127 4.85 9.60 -12.63
C PRO A 127 5.73 8.43 -13.11
N GLU A 128 6.00 7.46 -12.26
CA GLU A 128 6.80 6.30 -12.62
C GLU A 128 5.90 5.20 -13.20
N PRO A 129 6.23 4.64 -14.39
CA PRO A 129 5.40 3.66 -15.06
C PRO A 129 5.44 2.30 -14.36
N TYR A 130 4.35 1.55 -14.48
CA TYR A 130 4.26 0.17 -14.02
C TYR A 130 5.13 -0.72 -14.91
N THR A 131 5.98 -1.53 -14.28
CA THR A 131 6.82 -2.54 -14.95
C THR A 131 7.00 -3.76 -14.05
N TRP A 132 7.54 -4.86 -14.54
CA TRP A 132 7.87 -6.01 -13.69
C TRP A 132 8.84 -5.68 -12.54
N ARG A 133 9.71 -4.67 -12.70
CA ARG A 133 10.60 -4.15 -11.64
C ARG A 133 9.97 -3.05 -10.79
N ASN A 134 8.85 -2.47 -11.23
CA ASN A 134 8.15 -1.38 -10.58
C ASN A 134 6.67 -1.72 -10.48
N ASN A 135 6.38 -2.74 -9.68
CA ASN A 135 5.05 -3.28 -9.43
C ASN A 135 4.58 -2.96 -8.01
N SER A 136 3.34 -3.34 -7.68
CA SER A 136 2.72 -3.15 -6.36
C SER A 136 3.60 -3.68 -5.22
N ASN A 137 4.11 -4.91 -5.35
CA ASN A 137 4.92 -5.53 -4.31
C ASN A 137 6.27 -4.83 -4.10
N THR A 138 6.90 -4.35 -5.18
CA THR A 138 8.16 -3.59 -5.08
C THR A 138 7.94 -2.22 -4.43
N ARG A 139 6.83 -1.55 -4.73
CA ARG A 139 6.48 -0.27 -4.09
C ARG A 139 6.17 -0.43 -2.62
N VAL A 140 5.38 -1.43 -2.27
CA VAL A 140 5.11 -1.76 -0.88
C VAL A 140 6.41 -2.08 -0.13
N ALA A 141 7.34 -2.82 -0.73
CA ALA A 141 8.65 -3.05 -0.14
C ALA A 141 9.45 -1.75 0.10
N GLN A 142 9.39 -0.79 -0.84
CA GLN A 142 10.01 0.52 -0.67
C GLN A 142 9.35 1.32 0.46
N TRP A 143 8.02 1.31 0.55
CA TRP A 143 7.28 1.97 1.61
C TRP A 143 7.60 1.37 2.98
N LEU A 144 7.63 0.04 3.10
CA LEU A 144 8.02 -0.64 4.32
C LEU A 144 9.43 -0.26 4.77
N ARG A 145 10.39 -0.20 3.83
CA ARG A 145 11.75 0.29 4.14
C ARG A 145 11.76 1.76 4.57
N ALA A 146 10.94 2.61 3.95
CA ALA A 146 10.81 4.01 4.35
C ALA A 146 10.24 4.16 5.76
N LEU A 147 9.42 3.21 6.21
CA LEU A 147 8.92 3.09 7.58
C LEU A 147 9.92 2.46 8.58
N GLY A 148 11.15 2.18 8.13
CA GLY A 148 12.18 1.55 8.94
C GLY A 148 12.08 0.03 9.05
N ALA A 149 11.15 -0.62 8.33
CA ALA A 149 11.05 -2.09 8.33
C ALA A 149 12.09 -2.72 7.41
N GLU A 150 12.70 -3.82 7.86
CA GLU A 150 13.62 -4.61 7.03
C GLU A 150 12.82 -5.55 6.12
N VAL A 151 12.97 -5.40 4.80
CA VAL A 151 12.32 -6.27 3.82
C VAL A 151 13.33 -7.25 3.25
N ARG A 152 13.23 -8.52 3.64
CA ARG A 152 14.06 -9.64 3.16
C ARG A 152 13.28 -10.52 2.17
N GLY A 153 13.97 -10.98 1.11
CA GLY A 153 13.41 -11.86 0.08
C GLY A 153 13.00 -11.16 -1.22
N PRO A 154 12.65 -11.93 -2.27
CA PRO A 154 12.26 -11.37 -3.56
C PRO A 154 10.86 -10.74 -3.46
N ALA A 155 10.80 -9.40 -3.41
CA ALA A 155 9.56 -8.61 -3.46
C ALA A 155 8.73 -8.80 -4.76
N LEU A 156 9.11 -9.74 -5.63
CA LEU A 156 8.35 -10.14 -6.81
C LEU A 156 7.24 -11.15 -6.47
N LEU A 157 7.37 -11.89 -5.37
CA LEU A 157 6.40 -12.92 -4.97
C LEU A 157 5.47 -12.38 -3.88
N SER A 158 4.16 -12.62 -4.00
CA SER A 158 3.13 -12.29 -2.98
C SER A 158 3.21 -13.20 -1.75
N ARG A 159 4.42 -13.48 -1.25
CA ARG A 159 4.67 -14.31 -0.08
C ARG A 159 5.30 -13.44 0.99
N TRP A 160 4.44 -12.80 1.78
CA TRP A 160 4.85 -11.93 2.87
C TRP A 160 4.86 -12.72 4.17
N GLN A 161 5.95 -12.58 4.91
CA GLN A 161 6.06 -13.04 6.30
C GLN A 161 6.54 -11.87 7.12
N LEU A 162 5.78 -11.53 8.15
CA LEU A 162 6.23 -10.58 9.15
C LEU A 162 7.16 -11.32 10.11
N ILE A 163 8.41 -10.87 10.18
CA ILE A 163 9.39 -11.37 11.13
C ILE A 163 9.58 -10.26 12.14
N GLU A 164 9.17 -10.49 13.39
CA GLU A 164 9.53 -9.58 14.47
C GLU A 164 11.06 -9.59 14.61
N PRO A 165 11.72 -8.43 14.76
CA PRO A 165 13.16 -8.41 15.01
C PRO A 165 13.40 -9.27 16.25
N GLN A 166 14.20 -10.33 16.11
CA GLN A 166 14.59 -11.15 17.26
C GLN A 166 15.23 -10.21 18.27
N GLY A 167 14.50 -9.93 19.36
CA GLY A 167 15.07 -9.24 20.50
C GLY A 167 16.31 -10.01 20.93
N GLU A 168 17.42 -9.30 21.09
CA GLU A 168 18.63 -9.88 21.67
C GLU A 168 18.23 -10.64 22.95
N PRO A 169 18.69 -11.90 23.14
CA PRO A 169 18.54 -12.54 24.43
C PRO A 169 19.32 -11.68 25.43
N GLY A 170 18.61 -11.03 26.34
CA GLY A 170 19.21 -10.26 27.43
C GLY A 170 20.20 -11.15 28.19
N PRO A 171 21.36 -10.62 28.60
CA PRO A 171 22.35 -11.43 29.30
C PRO A 171 21.77 -11.85 30.66
N GLN A 172 21.77 -13.15 30.92
CA GLN A 172 21.69 -13.70 32.28
C GLN A 172 23.09 -14.13 32.71
#